data_AF-A0A7X1ZP68-F1
#
_entry.id   AF-A0A7X1ZP68-F1
#
_cell.length_a   1.000
_cell.length_b   1.000
_cell.length_c   1.000
_cell.angle_alpha   90.00
_cell.angle_beta   90.00
_cell.angle_gamma   90.00
#
_symmetry.space_group_name_H-M   'P 1'
#
loop_
_entity.id
_entity.type
_entity.pdbx_description
1 polymer ?
#
loop_
_entity_poly.entity_id
_entity_poly.type
_entity_poly.pdbx_seq_one_letter_code
_entity_poly.pdbx_strand_id
1 'polypeptide(L)'
;MYKEGSLHSIVPFEHNEAHRVIEEFMLAANEAVASFLGGKSVSLIYRIHPPPGLKDFERLKEMLAHFGLSLPVPKKIRSQDLQQVLKEVEGKAEEKFISLRVLKAMKLAVYSEENMGHYGLAKKEYTHFTSPIRRYPDLAVHRILKKVLRQERAKIPSLSSIALHCSQEERNAEGAEKELMEWRIYRFLKGKLGDEFEGIIVDITKAGLVVELENHFVDGIVSYSDLGGDYYFKRSEKTLIGRRTGRKYELGDRLKVALVSVDPILRRIGLTLSSERKEETR
;
A
#
# COMPACT_ATOMS: atom_id res chain seq x y z
N MET A 1 -11.30 11.71 11.83
CA MET A 1 -12.05 12.05 13.05
C MET A 1 -13.44 12.52 12.70
N TYR A 2 -14.45 11.99 13.40
CA TYR A 2 -15.84 12.39 13.25
C TYR A 2 -16.27 13.28 14.41
N LYS A 3 -17.03 14.33 14.11
CA LYS A 3 -17.73 15.15 15.12
C LYS A 3 -19.18 15.28 14.68
N GLU A 4 -20.11 14.90 15.57
CA GLU A 4 -21.57 14.94 15.29
C GLU A 4 -21.97 14.20 14.00
N GLY A 5 -21.33 13.07 13.70
CA GLY A 5 -21.59 12.27 12.50
C GLY A 5 -21.01 12.84 11.20
N SER A 6 -20.36 14.00 11.24
CA SER A 6 -19.65 14.61 10.11
C SER A 6 -18.14 14.32 10.15
N LEU A 7 -17.54 14.10 8.98
CA LEU A 7 -16.09 13.92 8.87
C LEU A 7 -15.41 15.29 9.01
N HIS A 8 -14.71 15.50 10.11
CA HIS A 8 -14.10 16.79 10.45
C HIS A 8 -12.63 16.90 9.99
N SER A 9 -11.88 15.81 10.14
CA SER A 9 -10.48 15.75 9.71
C SER A 9 -10.07 14.33 9.34
N ILE A 10 -9.04 14.21 8.50
CA ILE A 10 -8.35 12.96 8.20
C ILE A 10 -6.97 13.10 8.85
N VAL A 11 -6.64 12.16 9.73
CA VAL A 11 -5.37 12.16 10.45
C VAL A 11 -4.74 10.77 10.34
N PRO A 12 -3.40 10.67 10.25
CA PRO A 12 -2.71 9.40 10.37
C PRO A 12 -3.07 8.70 11.69
N PHE A 13 -3.16 7.38 11.66
CA PHE A 13 -3.31 6.59 12.87
C PHE A 13 -1.96 6.50 13.61
N GLU A 14 -1.95 6.80 14.90
CA GLU A 14 -0.72 6.72 15.71
C GLU A 14 -0.44 5.29 16.18
N HIS A 15 0.70 4.74 15.77
CA HIS A 15 1.15 3.40 16.16
C HIS A 15 2.15 3.45 17.33
N ASN A 16 1.62 3.42 18.56
CA ASN A 16 2.42 3.49 19.78
C ASN A 16 3.03 2.13 20.21
N GLU A 17 3.81 2.14 21.29
CA GLU A 17 4.49 0.95 21.83
C GLU A 17 3.52 -0.16 22.24
N ALA A 18 2.37 0.17 22.85
CA ALA A 18 1.39 -0.82 23.26
C ALA A 18 0.84 -1.61 22.06
N HIS A 19 0.57 -0.95 20.93
CA HIS A 19 0.17 -1.64 19.70
C HIS A 19 1.26 -2.60 19.21
N ARG A 20 2.54 -2.18 19.23
CA ARG A 20 3.68 -3.03 18.82
C ARG A 20 3.83 -4.26 19.70
N VAL A 21 3.72 -4.11 21.02
CA VAL A 21 3.83 -5.24 21.96
C VAL A 21 2.75 -6.29 21.69
N ILE A 22 1.50 -5.84 21.50
CA ILE A 22 0.41 -6.76 21.16
C ILE A 22 0.66 -7.42 19.81
N GLU A 23 1.07 -6.67 18.79
CA GLU A 23 1.40 -7.21 17.47
C GLU A 23 2.47 -8.31 17.57
N GLU A 24 3.58 -8.08 18.27
CA GLU A 24 4.65 -9.06 18.45
C GLU A 24 4.17 -10.33 19.15
N PHE A 25 3.34 -10.21 20.20
CA PHE A 25 2.73 -11.39 20.83
C PHE A 25 1.85 -12.17 19.87
N MET A 26 1.07 -11.49 19.03
CA MET A 26 0.24 -12.15 18.03
C MET A 26 1.09 -12.84 16.96
N LEU A 27 2.14 -12.19 16.48
CA LEU A 27 3.08 -12.74 15.49
C LEU A 27 3.79 -13.99 16.02
N ALA A 28 4.21 -13.98 17.30
CA ALA A 28 4.84 -15.10 17.96
C ALA A 28 3.87 -16.29 18.13
N ALA A 29 2.63 -16.04 18.58
CA ALA A 29 1.62 -17.07 18.74
C ALA A 29 1.23 -17.71 17.39
N ASN A 30 1.05 -16.90 16.36
CA ASN A 30 0.74 -17.33 15.00
C ASN A 30 1.86 -18.23 14.42
N GLU A 31 3.12 -17.85 14.59
CA GLU A 31 4.27 -18.65 14.16
C GLU A 31 4.40 -19.96 14.95
N ALA A 32 4.24 -19.91 16.27
CA ALA A 32 4.30 -21.09 17.12
C ALA A 32 3.25 -22.14 16.72
N VAL A 33 2.02 -21.71 16.44
CA VAL A 33 0.95 -22.61 15.95
C VAL A 33 1.25 -23.13 14.55
N ALA A 34 1.76 -22.29 13.65
CA ALA A 34 2.15 -22.71 12.31
C ALA A 34 3.21 -23.81 12.36
N SER A 35 4.28 -23.61 13.12
CA SER A 35 5.37 -24.59 13.24
C SER A 35 4.96 -25.86 14.00
N PHE A 36 4.14 -25.75 15.05
CA PHE A 36 3.64 -26.91 15.77
C PHE A 36 2.79 -27.82 14.88
N LEU A 37 1.90 -27.25 14.07
CA LEU A 37 1.04 -28.01 13.17
C LEU A 37 1.76 -28.45 11.89
N GLY A 38 2.64 -27.61 11.35
CA GLY A 38 3.47 -27.93 10.17
C GLY A 38 4.35 -29.16 10.40
N GLY A 39 4.94 -29.30 11.60
CA GLY A 39 5.73 -30.47 11.97
C GLY A 39 4.95 -31.78 12.15
N LYS A 40 3.61 -31.75 12.08
CA LYS A 40 2.73 -32.92 12.29
C LYS A 40 2.06 -33.44 11.01
N SER A 41 2.46 -32.92 9.84
CA SER A 41 1.93 -33.34 8.53
C SER A 41 0.40 -33.31 8.43
N VAL A 42 -0.24 -32.34 9.10
CA VAL A 42 -1.70 -32.11 9.01
C VAL A 42 -2.00 -31.03 7.98
N SER A 43 -3.12 -31.16 7.25
CA SER A 43 -3.62 -30.09 6.40
C SER A 43 -3.93 -28.84 7.24
N LEU A 44 -3.35 -27.70 6.87
CA LEU A 44 -3.44 -26.43 7.59
C LEU A 44 -3.73 -25.30 6.58
N ILE A 45 -4.45 -24.26 7.02
CA ILE A 45 -4.52 -23.01 6.27
C ILE A 45 -3.32 -22.16 6.67
N TYR A 46 -2.41 -21.90 5.75
CA TYR A 46 -1.33 -20.95 5.89
C TYR A 46 -1.78 -19.56 5.46
N ARG A 47 -1.21 -18.53 6.08
CA ARG A 47 -1.23 -17.16 5.57
C ARG A 47 0.08 -16.96 4.81
N ILE A 48 0.02 -17.06 3.49
CA ILE A 48 1.19 -16.97 2.63
C ILE A 48 1.30 -15.57 2.03
N HIS A 49 2.53 -15.17 1.77
CA HIS A 49 2.83 -13.95 1.04
C HIS A 49 4.01 -14.24 0.11
N PRO A 50 3.74 -14.62 -1.15
CA PRO A 50 4.79 -14.97 -2.09
C PRO A 50 5.67 -13.76 -2.44
N PRO A 51 6.93 -13.97 -2.85
CA PRO A 51 7.77 -12.88 -3.32
C PRO A 51 7.18 -12.19 -4.57
N PRO A 52 7.49 -10.90 -4.77
CA PRO A 52 7.26 -10.18 -6.03
C PRO A 52 7.73 -10.95 -7.27
N GLY A 53 7.11 -10.67 -8.42
CA GLY A 53 7.56 -11.20 -9.70
C GLY A 53 8.93 -10.63 -10.11
N LEU A 54 9.68 -11.36 -10.94
CA LEU A 54 11.00 -10.90 -11.41
C LEU A 54 10.94 -9.55 -12.13
N LYS A 55 9.92 -9.34 -12.97
CA LYS A 55 9.69 -8.07 -13.68
C LYS A 55 9.41 -6.90 -12.73
N ASP A 56 8.68 -7.16 -11.63
CA ASP A 56 8.37 -6.14 -10.63
C ASP A 56 9.65 -5.75 -9.87
N PHE A 57 10.50 -6.73 -9.56
CA PHE A 57 11.81 -6.48 -8.97
C PHE A 57 12.78 -5.75 -9.91
N GLU A 58 12.78 -6.06 -11.20
CA GLU A 58 13.60 -5.33 -12.20
C GLU A 58 13.19 -3.85 -12.23
N ARG A 59 11.89 -3.57 -12.35
CA ARG A 59 11.36 -2.21 -12.32
C ARG A 59 11.67 -1.49 -11.00
N LEU A 60 11.50 -2.17 -9.88
CA LEU A 60 11.80 -1.61 -8.56
C LEU A 60 13.29 -1.25 -8.45
N LYS A 61 14.18 -2.16 -8.87
CA LYS A 61 15.63 -1.94 -8.87
C LYS A 61 16.04 -0.76 -9.73
N GLU A 62 15.53 -0.67 -10.97
CA GLU A 62 15.80 0.46 -11.87
C GLU A 62 15.26 1.79 -11.31
N MET A 63 14.15 1.75 -10.58
CA MET A 63 13.60 2.92 -9.89
C MET A 63 14.51 3.36 -8.76
N LEU A 64 14.89 2.44 -7.86
CA LEU A 64 15.74 2.73 -6.70
C LEU A 64 17.14 3.22 -7.09
N ALA A 65 17.70 2.71 -8.19
CA ALA A 65 19.00 3.15 -8.69
C ALA A 65 19.05 4.66 -9.01
N HIS A 66 17.91 5.26 -9.36
CA HIS A 66 17.80 6.71 -9.60
C HIS A 66 18.02 7.53 -8.32
N PHE A 67 17.61 6.98 -7.17
CA PHE A 67 17.80 7.58 -5.86
C PHE A 67 19.13 7.17 -5.21
N GLY A 68 20.05 6.57 -6.00
CA GLY A 68 21.33 6.07 -5.50
C GLY A 68 21.23 4.80 -4.65
N LEU A 69 20.07 4.13 -4.64
CA LEU A 69 19.80 2.95 -3.83
C LEU A 69 20.04 1.68 -4.64
N SER A 70 20.64 0.68 -4.00
CA SER A 70 21.07 -0.56 -4.63
C SER A 70 20.27 -1.74 -4.12
N LEU A 71 19.79 -2.57 -5.05
CA LEU A 71 19.26 -3.90 -4.73
C LEU A 71 20.10 -4.99 -5.40
N PRO A 72 20.17 -6.19 -4.79
CA PRO A 72 20.76 -7.37 -5.42
C PRO A 72 20.16 -7.69 -6.79
N VAL A 73 20.69 -8.72 -7.45
CA VAL A 73 20.04 -9.25 -8.66
C VAL A 73 18.61 -9.71 -8.35
N PRO A 74 17.60 -9.42 -9.20
CA PRO A 74 16.17 -9.67 -8.91
C PRO A 74 15.85 -11.02 -8.29
N LYS A 75 16.48 -12.11 -8.78
CA LYS A 75 16.28 -13.48 -8.27
C LYS A 75 16.76 -13.71 -6.83
N LYS A 76 17.60 -12.82 -6.30
CA LYS A 76 18.20 -12.94 -4.97
C LYS A 76 17.66 -11.92 -3.97
N ILE A 77 16.71 -11.07 -4.35
CA ILE A 77 16.16 -10.03 -3.47
C ILE A 77 15.34 -10.66 -2.36
N ARG A 78 15.76 -10.42 -1.12
CA ARG A 78 15.09 -10.85 0.11
C ARG A 78 14.34 -9.69 0.75
N SER A 79 13.43 -10.01 1.66
CA SER A 79 12.70 -9.00 2.43
C SER A 79 13.62 -8.09 3.24
N GLN A 80 14.74 -8.60 3.73
CA GLN A 80 15.78 -7.84 4.43
C GLN A 80 16.42 -6.76 3.55
N ASP A 81 16.61 -7.03 2.25
CA ASP A 81 17.16 -6.03 1.31
C ASP A 81 16.18 -4.86 1.15
N LEU A 82 14.88 -5.16 1.07
CA LEU A 82 13.84 -4.12 1.02
C LEU A 82 13.74 -3.33 2.33
N GLN A 83 13.85 -4.00 3.49
CA GLN A 83 13.88 -3.32 4.78
C GLN A 83 15.09 -2.38 4.91
N GLN A 84 16.25 -2.78 4.39
CA GLN A 84 17.44 -1.94 4.38
C GLN A 84 17.21 -0.68 3.52
N VAL A 85 16.61 -0.82 2.34
CA VAL A 85 16.22 0.32 1.49
C VAL A 85 15.29 1.26 2.24
N LEU A 86 14.26 0.73 2.93
CA LEU A 86 13.32 1.56 3.70
C LEU A 86 14.01 2.32 4.85
N LYS A 87 14.97 1.70 5.53
CA LYS A 87 15.78 2.36 6.57
C LYS A 87 16.71 3.43 6.00
N GLU A 88 17.29 3.19 4.82
CA GLU A 88 18.19 4.16 4.18
C GLU A 88 17.47 5.43 3.70
N VAL A 89 16.16 5.36 3.47
CA VAL A 89 15.35 6.51 3.03
C VAL A 89 14.59 7.18 4.16
N GLU A 90 14.62 6.63 5.37
CA GLU A 90 13.96 7.19 6.55
C GLU A 90 14.44 8.62 6.83
N GLY A 91 13.49 9.56 6.93
CA GLY A 91 13.73 10.98 7.12
C GLY A 91 14.15 11.74 5.86
N LYS A 92 14.31 11.09 4.70
CA LYS A 92 14.63 11.76 3.43
C LYS A 92 13.37 12.29 2.73
N ALA A 93 13.56 13.22 1.79
CA ALA A 93 12.46 13.83 1.05
C ALA A 93 11.64 12.79 0.25
N GLU A 94 12.33 11.78 -0.27
CA GLU A 94 11.83 10.70 -1.11
C GLU A 94 11.28 9.48 -0.34
N GLU A 95 11.33 9.47 1.00
CA GLU A 95 10.93 8.34 1.86
C GLU A 95 9.56 7.79 1.46
N LYS A 96 8.57 8.69 1.42
CA LYS A 96 7.16 8.35 1.15
C LYS A 96 6.99 7.76 -0.24
N PHE A 97 7.62 8.36 -1.24
CA PHE A 97 7.55 7.88 -2.62
C PHE A 97 8.16 6.47 -2.74
N ILE A 98 9.34 6.27 -2.19
CA ILE A 98 10.05 4.98 -2.26
C ILE A 98 9.27 3.91 -1.50
N SER A 99 8.77 4.22 -0.30
CA SER A 99 7.97 3.30 0.51
C SER A 99 6.74 2.81 -0.25
N LEU A 100 6.00 3.73 -0.89
CA LEU A 100 4.84 3.37 -1.71
C LEU A 100 5.22 2.50 -2.91
N ARG A 101 6.37 2.74 -3.53
CA ARG A 101 6.83 1.92 -4.66
C ARG A 101 7.28 0.53 -4.25
N VAL A 102 7.93 0.39 -3.10
CA VAL A 102 8.26 -0.92 -2.51
C VAL A 102 6.97 -1.69 -2.23
N LEU A 103 5.99 -1.06 -1.56
CA LEU A 103 4.69 -1.68 -1.26
C LEU A 103 3.93 -2.10 -2.52
N LYS A 104 3.88 -1.25 -3.56
CA LYS A 104 3.22 -1.57 -4.84
C LYS A 104 3.88 -2.72 -5.61
N ALA A 105 5.16 -3.02 -5.35
CA ALA A 105 5.83 -4.17 -5.94
C ALA A 105 5.52 -5.48 -5.20
N MET A 106 5.04 -5.41 -3.96
CA MET A 106 4.68 -6.59 -3.15
C MET A 106 3.40 -7.23 -3.65
N LYS A 107 3.28 -8.55 -3.44
CA LYS A 107 2.04 -9.27 -3.72
C LYS A 107 1.07 -9.11 -2.56
N LEU A 108 -0.19 -9.42 -2.79
CA LEU A 108 -1.14 -9.55 -1.69
C LEU A 108 -0.89 -10.87 -0.95
N ALA A 109 -1.00 -10.83 0.38
CA ALA A 109 -1.01 -12.04 1.18
C ALA A 109 -2.37 -12.75 1.01
N VAL A 110 -2.36 -14.07 1.02
CA VAL A 110 -3.57 -14.89 0.80
C VAL A 110 -3.59 -16.10 1.74
N TYR A 111 -4.77 -16.67 1.93
CA TYR A 111 -4.89 -17.98 2.58
C TYR A 111 -4.66 -19.10 1.58
N SER A 112 -3.89 -20.11 1.97
CA SER A 112 -3.55 -21.26 1.13
C SER A 112 -3.43 -22.54 1.97
N GLU A 113 -3.73 -23.70 1.39
CA GLU A 113 -3.40 -24.99 1.99
C GLU A 113 -1.90 -25.33 1.80
N GLU A 114 -1.29 -24.80 0.74
CA GLU A 114 0.14 -24.95 0.46
C GLU A 114 0.95 -23.87 1.16
N ASN A 115 2.01 -24.28 1.86
CA ASN A 115 2.95 -23.34 2.47
C ASN A 115 3.95 -22.82 1.43
N MET A 116 3.99 -21.50 1.26
CA MET A 116 4.98 -20.78 0.44
C MET A 116 5.79 -19.76 1.26
N GLY A 117 5.65 -19.79 2.59
CA GLY A 117 6.18 -18.78 3.48
C GLY A 117 5.49 -17.42 3.37
N HIS A 118 5.95 -16.49 4.20
CA HIS A 118 5.44 -15.13 4.27
C HIS A 118 6.57 -14.12 4.04
N TYR A 119 6.78 -13.72 2.79
CA TYR A 119 7.90 -12.88 2.38
C TYR A 119 7.98 -11.56 3.16
N GLY A 120 6.85 -10.86 3.35
CA GLY A 120 6.82 -9.57 4.05
C GLY A 120 7.14 -9.66 5.54
N LEU A 121 6.96 -10.83 6.16
CA LEU A 121 7.28 -11.08 7.57
C LEU A 121 8.61 -11.83 7.74
N ALA A 122 9.28 -12.19 6.63
CA ALA A 122 10.45 -13.05 6.62
C ALA A 122 10.27 -14.41 7.35
N LYS A 123 9.04 -14.94 7.43
CA LYS A 123 8.73 -16.22 8.10
C LYS A 123 8.59 -17.37 7.10
N LYS A 124 9.13 -18.55 7.45
CA LYS A 124 9.02 -19.76 6.61
C LYS A 124 7.63 -20.40 6.68
N GLU A 125 6.99 -20.29 7.83
CA GLU A 125 5.67 -20.83 8.13
C GLU A 125 4.91 -19.78 8.91
N TYR A 126 3.67 -19.51 8.51
CA TYR A 126 2.83 -18.55 9.19
C TYR A 126 1.36 -18.87 8.96
N THR A 127 0.55 -18.76 10.02
CA THR A 127 -0.91 -18.92 9.96
C THR A 127 -1.57 -17.89 10.86
N HIS A 128 -2.78 -17.47 10.52
CA HIS A 128 -3.57 -16.67 11.44
C HIS A 128 -4.27 -17.57 12.46
N PHE A 129 -4.06 -17.29 13.74
CA PHE A 129 -4.63 -18.05 14.85
C PHE A 129 -5.31 -17.16 15.91
N THR A 130 -4.86 -15.92 16.05
CA THR A 130 -5.18 -15.06 17.20
C THR A 130 -6.51 -14.30 17.13
N SER A 131 -7.34 -14.50 16.11
CA SER A 131 -8.60 -13.75 15.94
C SER A 131 -9.78 -14.59 15.39
N PRO A 132 -10.12 -15.74 16.00
CA PRO A 132 -11.20 -16.63 15.53
C PRO A 132 -12.61 -16.01 15.56
N ILE A 133 -12.81 -14.92 16.32
CA ILE A 133 -14.10 -14.21 16.39
C ILE A 133 -14.42 -13.47 15.08
N ARG A 134 -13.39 -12.97 14.39
CA ARG A 134 -13.53 -12.09 13.21
C ARG A 134 -12.90 -12.64 11.93
N ARG A 135 -12.23 -13.79 12.00
CA ARG A 135 -11.60 -14.46 10.86
C ARG A 135 -11.90 -15.95 10.89
N TYR A 136 -12.55 -16.44 9.85
CA TYR A 136 -12.87 -17.87 9.72
C TYR A 136 -11.62 -18.77 9.60
N PRO A 137 -10.53 -18.36 8.92
CA PRO A 137 -9.29 -19.16 8.89
C PRO A 137 -8.76 -19.49 10.28
N ASP A 138 -8.70 -18.52 11.19
CA ASP A 138 -8.31 -18.74 12.58
C ASP A 138 -9.21 -19.77 13.26
N LEU A 139 -10.53 -19.72 13.07
CA LEU A 139 -11.45 -20.71 13.62
C LEU A 139 -11.18 -22.13 13.09
N ALA A 140 -10.85 -22.26 11.80
CA ALA A 140 -10.45 -23.54 11.22
C ALA A 140 -9.13 -24.06 11.83
N VAL A 141 -8.14 -23.19 12.01
CA VAL A 141 -6.86 -23.52 12.67
C VAL A 141 -7.10 -23.95 14.12
N HIS A 142 -7.96 -23.25 14.87
CA HIS A 142 -8.34 -23.64 16.23
C HIS A 142 -8.95 -25.04 16.29
N ARG A 143 -9.82 -25.39 15.34
CA ARG A 143 -10.42 -26.74 15.26
C ARG A 143 -9.37 -27.82 14.96
N ILE A 144 -8.44 -27.54 14.05
CA ILE A 144 -7.31 -28.44 13.74
C ILE A 144 -6.44 -28.62 14.98
N LEU A 145 -6.03 -27.52 15.61
CA LEU A 145 -5.17 -27.55 16.80
C LEU A 145 -5.79 -28.37 17.93
N LYS A 146 -7.09 -28.15 18.23
CA LYS A 146 -7.79 -28.91 19.28
C LYS A 146 -7.82 -30.41 18.99
N LYS A 147 -8.08 -30.82 17.75
CA LYS A 147 -8.07 -32.24 17.35
C LYS A 147 -6.68 -32.85 17.48
N VAL A 148 -5.65 -32.14 17.01
CA VAL A 148 -4.26 -32.58 17.12
C VAL A 148 -3.82 -32.75 18.58
N LEU A 149 -4.19 -31.82 19.46
CA LEU A 149 -3.88 -31.92 20.90
C LEU A 149 -4.56 -33.12 21.57
N ARG A 150 -5.73 -33.53 21.06
CA ARG A 150 -6.43 -34.76 21.48
C ARG A 150 -5.94 -36.03 20.79
N GLN A 151 -4.89 -35.93 19.96
CA GLN A 151 -4.38 -37.02 19.13
C GLN A 151 -5.43 -37.60 18.16
N GLU A 152 -6.42 -36.78 17.79
CA GLU A 152 -7.45 -37.14 16.82
C GLU A 152 -7.01 -36.77 15.40
N ARG A 153 -7.58 -37.45 14.40
CA ARG A 153 -7.35 -37.11 12.99
C ARG A 153 -7.93 -35.73 12.67
N ALA A 154 -7.04 -34.75 12.48
CA ALA A 154 -7.40 -33.41 12.06
C ALA A 154 -7.46 -33.33 10.53
N LYS A 155 -8.65 -33.58 9.97
CA LYS A 155 -8.95 -33.29 8.56
C LYS A 155 -10.16 -32.37 8.48
N ILE A 156 -10.01 -31.26 7.77
CA ILE A 156 -11.12 -30.40 7.36
C ILE A 156 -11.35 -30.68 5.87
N PRO A 157 -12.53 -31.19 5.48
CA PRO A 157 -12.87 -31.35 4.07
C PRO A 157 -12.80 -30.00 3.34
N SER A 158 -12.28 -30.03 2.11
CA SER A 158 -12.26 -28.88 1.21
C SER A 158 -11.50 -27.65 1.78
N LEU A 159 -10.36 -27.89 2.42
CA LEU A 159 -9.55 -26.83 3.03
C LEU A 159 -9.07 -25.79 2.01
N SER A 160 -8.66 -26.25 0.83
CA SER A 160 -8.30 -25.40 -0.31
C SER A 160 -9.44 -24.47 -0.75
N SER A 161 -10.69 -24.97 -0.84
CA SER A 161 -11.83 -24.13 -1.21
C SER A 161 -12.18 -23.13 -0.12
N ILE A 162 -12.06 -23.51 1.16
CA ILE A 162 -12.22 -22.60 2.30
C ILE A 162 -11.17 -21.49 2.23
N ALA A 163 -9.90 -21.82 2.00
CA ALA A 163 -8.82 -20.85 1.91
C ALA A 163 -9.04 -19.86 0.75
N LEU A 164 -9.46 -20.37 -0.43
CA LEU A 164 -9.80 -19.53 -1.57
C LEU A 164 -10.97 -18.59 -1.26
N HIS A 165 -12.06 -19.12 -0.68
CA HIS A 165 -13.23 -18.32 -0.31
C HIS A 165 -12.86 -17.24 0.71
N CYS A 166 -12.15 -17.58 1.79
CA CYS A 166 -11.72 -16.60 2.79
C CYS A 166 -10.81 -15.52 2.20
N SER A 167 -9.94 -15.86 1.24
CA SER A 167 -9.11 -14.87 0.55
C SER A 167 -9.93 -13.96 -0.36
N GLN A 168 -11.00 -14.47 -0.97
CA GLN A 168 -11.93 -13.65 -1.76
C GLN A 168 -12.72 -12.71 -0.86
N GLU A 169 -13.32 -13.21 0.22
CA GLU A 169 -14.09 -12.39 1.16
C GLU A 169 -13.24 -11.30 1.82
N GLU A 170 -11.98 -11.60 2.16
CA GLU A 170 -11.04 -10.59 2.63
C GLU A 170 -10.85 -9.46 1.61
N ARG A 171 -10.59 -9.78 0.33
CA ARG A 171 -10.49 -8.77 -0.73
C ARG A 171 -11.78 -7.98 -0.93
N ASN A 172 -12.94 -8.62 -0.74
CA ASN A 172 -14.24 -7.96 -0.93
C ASN A 172 -14.50 -6.98 0.21
N ALA A 173 -14.20 -7.37 1.45
CA ALA A 173 -14.29 -6.51 2.62
C ALA A 173 -13.30 -5.33 2.54
N GLU A 174 -12.03 -5.59 2.24
CA GLU A 174 -11.01 -4.54 2.06
C GLU A 174 -11.38 -3.58 0.92
N GLY A 175 -11.88 -4.12 -0.19
CA GLY A 175 -12.40 -3.33 -1.31
C GLY A 175 -13.51 -2.39 -0.84
N ALA A 176 -14.57 -2.93 -0.23
CA ALA A 176 -15.69 -2.13 0.26
C ALA A 176 -15.28 -1.05 1.28
N GLU A 177 -14.37 -1.38 2.20
CA GLU A 177 -13.83 -0.41 3.17
C GLU A 177 -13.06 0.70 2.48
N LYS A 178 -12.16 0.36 1.53
CA LYS A 178 -11.40 1.33 0.75
C LYS A 178 -12.34 2.24 -0.05
N GLU A 179 -13.35 1.69 -0.72
CA GLU A 179 -14.31 2.48 -1.49
C GLU A 179 -15.09 3.47 -0.61
N LEU A 180 -15.52 3.03 0.57
CA LEU A 180 -16.20 3.88 1.54
C LEU A 180 -15.29 4.99 2.04
N MET A 181 -14.02 4.68 2.32
CA MET A 181 -13.02 5.66 2.74
C MET A 181 -12.73 6.68 1.65
N GLU A 182 -12.46 6.25 0.43
CA GLU A 182 -12.26 7.13 -0.74
C GLU A 182 -13.45 8.06 -0.92
N TRP A 183 -14.68 7.52 -0.93
CA TRP A 183 -15.89 8.32 -1.07
C TRP A 183 -16.04 9.37 0.04
N ARG A 184 -15.72 9.01 1.29
CA ARG A 184 -15.74 9.94 2.44
C ARG A 184 -14.70 11.06 2.25
N ILE A 185 -13.50 10.74 1.77
CA ILE A 185 -12.44 11.71 1.51
C ILE A 185 -12.85 12.66 0.36
N TYR A 186 -13.38 12.14 -0.75
CA TYR A 186 -13.88 12.98 -1.85
C TYR A 186 -14.99 13.92 -1.38
N ARG A 187 -15.94 13.43 -0.57
CA ARG A 187 -17.01 14.26 -0.02
C ARG A 187 -16.46 15.38 0.88
N PHE A 188 -15.43 15.07 1.68
CA PHE A 188 -14.76 16.06 2.51
C PHE A 188 -14.01 17.12 1.68
N LEU A 189 -13.25 16.68 0.66
CA LEU A 189 -12.50 17.58 -0.23
C LEU A 189 -13.40 18.46 -1.09
N LYS A 190 -14.61 18.01 -1.43
CA LYS A 190 -15.59 18.84 -2.15
C LYS A 190 -15.95 20.13 -1.41
N GLY A 191 -15.87 20.15 -0.08
CA GLY A 191 -16.05 21.36 0.73
C GLY A 191 -14.84 22.30 0.75
N LYS A 192 -13.73 21.92 0.11
CA LYS A 192 -12.43 22.60 0.11
C LYS A 192 -11.95 22.99 -1.28
N LEU A 193 -12.88 23.16 -2.23
CA LEU A 193 -12.53 23.60 -3.58
C LEU A 193 -11.87 24.99 -3.52
N GLY A 194 -10.73 25.13 -4.20
CA GLY A 194 -9.88 26.33 -4.16
C GLY A 194 -8.76 26.29 -3.13
N ASP A 195 -8.81 25.39 -2.13
CA ASP A 195 -7.75 25.27 -1.14
C ASP A 195 -6.46 24.70 -1.78
N GLU A 196 -5.33 25.09 -1.20
CA GLU A 196 -4.00 24.61 -1.58
C GLU A 196 -3.57 23.43 -0.70
N PHE A 197 -2.93 22.47 -1.33
CA PHE A 197 -2.42 21.26 -0.71
C PHE A 197 -0.99 21.00 -1.17
N GLU A 198 -0.20 20.37 -0.31
CA GLU A 198 1.06 19.75 -0.71
C GLU A 198 0.79 18.34 -1.23
N GLY A 199 1.47 17.95 -2.29
CA GLY A 199 1.34 16.62 -2.87
C GLY A 199 2.62 16.15 -3.54
N ILE A 200 2.71 14.85 -3.74
CA ILE A 200 3.87 14.19 -4.35
C ILE A 200 3.48 13.64 -5.72
N ILE A 201 4.32 13.85 -6.73
CA ILE A 201 4.13 13.23 -8.05
C ILE A 201 4.35 11.72 -7.92
N VAL A 202 3.26 10.96 -7.93
CA VAL A 202 3.31 9.51 -7.82
C VAL A 202 3.35 8.83 -9.17
N ASP A 203 2.80 9.42 -10.24
CA ASP A 203 2.84 8.84 -11.59
C ASP A 203 2.75 9.91 -12.70
N ILE A 204 3.16 9.56 -13.92
CA ILE A 204 3.02 10.40 -15.12
C ILE A 204 2.25 9.63 -16.18
N THR A 205 1.02 10.05 -16.44
CA THR A 205 0.10 9.35 -17.35
C THR A 205 -0.13 10.14 -18.64
N LYS A 206 -0.95 9.61 -19.55
CA LYS A 206 -1.40 10.35 -20.74
C LYS A 206 -2.33 11.52 -20.39
N ALA A 207 -2.94 11.53 -19.21
CA ALA A 207 -3.82 12.60 -18.77
C ALA A 207 -3.06 13.76 -18.11
N GLY A 208 -1.87 13.50 -17.57
CA GLY A 208 -1.07 14.50 -16.85
C GLY A 208 -0.26 13.88 -15.70
N LEU A 209 0.10 14.72 -14.74
CA LEU A 209 0.78 14.31 -13.51
C LEU A 209 -0.26 13.78 -12.52
N VAL A 210 -0.02 12.59 -11.98
CA VAL A 210 -0.81 12.05 -10.86
C VAL A 210 -0.10 12.45 -9.58
N VAL A 211 -0.79 13.23 -8.75
CA VAL A 211 -0.28 13.81 -7.52
C VAL A 211 -1.08 13.25 -6.35
N GLU A 212 -0.39 12.58 -5.42
CA GLU A 212 -1.00 12.12 -4.17
C GLU A 212 -0.98 13.28 -3.17
N LEU A 213 -2.14 13.68 -2.66
CA LEU A 213 -2.26 14.75 -1.68
C LEU A 213 -1.74 14.29 -0.32
N GLU A 214 -0.81 15.05 0.26
CA GLU A 214 -0.30 14.77 1.60
C GLU A 214 -1.44 14.86 2.63
N ASN A 215 -1.40 13.98 3.64
CA ASN A 215 -2.40 13.83 4.71
C ASN A 215 -3.81 13.36 4.28
N HIS A 216 -4.10 13.21 2.98
CA HIS A 216 -5.42 12.83 2.49
C HIS A 216 -5.44 11.49 1.75
N PHE A 217 -4.28 10.94 1.37
CA PHE A 217 -4.11 9.59 0.79
C PHE A 217 -5.00 9.33 -0.44
N VAL A 218 -5.29 10.37 -1.22
CA VAL A 218 -6.03 10.30 -2.48
C VAL A 218 -5.23 10.95 -3.59
N ASP A 219 -5.39 10.40 -4.79
CA ASP A 219 -4.71 10.85 -5.99
C ASP A 219 -5.56 11.88 -6.74
N GLY A 220 -4.94 12.96 -7.17
CA GLY A 220 -5.51 13.91 -8.12
C GLY A 220 -4.66 14.03 -9.38
N ILE A 221 -5.24 14.60 -10.43
CA ILE A 221 -4.57 14.78 -11.71
C ILE A 221 -4.37 16.27 -11.97
N VAL A 222 -3.12 16.65 -12.24
CA VAL A 222 -2.79 17.94 -12.86
C VAL A 222 -2.68 17.72 -14.37
N SER A 223 -3.61 18.29 -15.14
CA SER A 223 -3.62 18.16 -16.60
C SER A 223 -2.42 18.86 -17.22
N TYR A 224 -1.96 18.39 -18.40
CA TYR A 224 -0.88 19.07 -19.13
C TYR A 224 -1.20 20.53 -19.46
N SER A 225 -2.49 20.86 -19.69
CA SER A 225 -2.93 22.25 -19.92
C SER A 225 -2.70 23.15 -18.72
N ASP A 226 -2.76 22.58 -17.51
CA ASP A 226 -2.60 23.29 -16.24
C ASP A 226 -1.13 23.44 -15.83
N LEU A 227 -0.19 22.89 -16.59
CA LEU A 227 1.26 23.00 -16.36
C LEU A 227 1.90 24.27 -16.95
N GLY A 228 1.10 25.25 -17.40
CA GLY A 228 1.58 26.59 -17.74
C GLY A 228 1.93 26.84 -19.21
N GLY A 229 1.10 26.39 -20.16
CA GLY A 229 1.17 26.81 -21.57
C GLY A 229 2.45 26.42 -22.30
N ASP A 230 3.06 25.31 -21.89
CA ASP A 230 4.19 24.67 -22.57
C ASP A 230 3.78 23.29 -23.10
N TYR A 231 4.48 22.80 -24.12
CA TYR A 231 4.33 21.43 -24.58
C TYR A 231 5.26 20.53 -23.77
N TYR A 232 4.67 19.71 -22.91
CA TYR A 232 5.42 18.75 -22.09
C TYR A 232 5.52 17.39 -22.78
N PHE A 233 6.71 16.80 -22.78
CA PHE A 233 6.95 15.46 -23.29
C PHE A 233 7.68 14.59 -22.26
N LYS A 234 7.40 13.28 -22.28
CA LYS A 234 8.11 12.30 -21.45
C LYS A 234 9.53 12.15 -21.99
N ARG A 235 10.54 12.56 -21.21
CA ARG A 235 11.95 12.26 -21.50
C ARG A 235 12.31 10.83 -21.08
N SER A 236 11.66 10.34 -20.03
CA SER A 236 11.74 8.97 -19.54
C SER A 236 10.38 8.60 -18.93
N GLU A 237 10.18 7.36 -18.47
CA GLU A 237 8.98 7.01 -17.69
C GLU A 237 8.84 7.80 -16.38
N LYS A 238 9.90 8.49 -15.95
CA LYS A 238 10.00 9.13 -14.64
C LYS A 238 10.12 10.65 -14.72
N THR A 239 10.36 11.21 -15.90
CA THR A 239 10.70 12.61 -16.08
C THR A 239 9.87 13.22 -17.21
N LEU A 240 9.15 14.29 -16.88
CA LEU A 240 8.43 15.13 -17.82
C LEU A 240 9.18 16.46 -17.99
N ILE A 241 9.37 16.90 -19.24
CA ILE A 241 10.07 18.16 -19.53
C ILE A 241 9.26 19.03 -20.48
N GLY A 242 9.18 20.32 -20.15
CA GLY A 242 8.60 21.36 -21.00
C GLY A 242 9.54 21.75 -22.12
N ARG A 243 9.07 21.74 -23.36
CA ARG A 243 9.88 21.98 -24.56
C ARG A 243 10.39 23.41 -24.66
N ARG A 244 9.60 24.40 -24.27
CA ARG A 244 9.95 25.83 -24.36
C ARG A 244 10.61 26.34 -23.08
N THR A 245 10.09 25.95 -21.93
CA THR A 245 10.54 26.47 -20.63
C THR A 245 11.69 25.68 -20.02
N GLY A 246 11.89 24.43 -20.45
CA GLY A 246 12.83 23.51 -19.82
C GLY A 246 12.41 23.05 -18.42
N ARG A 247 11.22 23.43 -17.93
CA ARG A 247 10.70 23.00 -16.63
C ARG A 247 10.61 21.48 -16.59
N LYS A 248 11.06 20.91 -15.49
CA LYS A 248 11.18 19.47 -15.29
C LYS A 248 10.33 19.06 -14.09
N TYR A 249 9.56 18.00 -14.26
CA TYR A 249 8.82 17.34 -13.19
C TYR A 249 9.25 15.87 -13.14
N GLU A 250 9.62 15.41 -11.96
CA GLU A 250 10.08 14.04 -11.71
C GLU A 250 9.20 13.32 -10.70
N LEU A 251 9.12 11.99 -10.84
CA LEU A 251 8.47 11.17 -9.84
C LEU A 251 9.15 11.34 -8.47
N GLY A 252 8.33 11.60 -7.44
CA GLY A 252 8.80 11.90 -6.09
C GLY A 252 8.92 13.40 -5.79
N ASP A 253 8.83 14.28 -6.79
CA ASP A 253 8.83 15.73 -6.54
C ASP A 253 7.61 16.15 -5.73
N ARG A 254 7.82 17.10 -4.81
CA ARG A 254 6.76 17.76 -4.06
C ARG A 254 6.27 18.99 -4.81
N LEU A 255 4.96 19.12 -4.92
CA LEU A 255 4.28 20.23 -5.58
C LEU A 255 3.23 20.82 -4.65
N LYS A 256 3.05 22.14 -4.72
CA LYS A 256 1.85 22.81 -4.21
C LYS A 256 0.80 22.83 -5.30
N VAL A 257 -0.36 22.28 -4.99
CA VAL A 257 -1.48 22.11 -5.92
C VAL A 257 -2.75 22.70 -5.33
N ALA A 258 -3.56 23.35 -6.16
CA ALA A 258 -4.88 23.84 -5.77
C ALA A 258 -5.96 22.87 -6.24
N LEU A 259 -6.98 22.65 -5.40
CA LEU A 259 -8.08 21.75 -5.68
C LEU A 259 -9.13 22.41 -6.58
N VAL A 260 -9.24 21.98 -7.83
CA VAL A 260 -10.12 22.61 -8.82
C VAL A 260 -11.46 21.91 -8.93
N SER A 261 -11.47 20.58 -8.90
CA SER A 261 -12.71 19.81 -8.99
C SER A 261 -12.61 18.50 -8.22
N VAL A 262 -13.75 18.06 -7.69
CA VAL A 262 -13.89 16.76 -7.03
C VAL A 262 -15.20 16.13 -7.46
N ASP A 263 -15.11 14.93 -8.03
CA ASP A 263 -16.24 14.08 -8.35
C ASP A 263 -16.20 12.81 -7.50
N PRO A 264 -17.01 12.72 -6.42
CA PRO A 264 -17.08 11.53 -5.56
C PRO A 264 -17.66 10.29 -6.25
N ILE A 265 -18.44 10.45 -7.32
CA ILE A 265 -19.07 9.34 -8.05
C ILE A 265 -18.06 8.75 -9.02
N LEU A 266 -17.39 9.60 -9.80
CA LEU A 266 -16.35 9.19 -10.75
C LEU A 266 -15.00 8.91 -10.07
N ARG A 267 -14.86 9.24 -8.77
CA ARG A 267 -13.62 9.15 -7.99
C ARG A 267 -12.47 9.91 -8.66
N ARG A 268 -12.74 11.16 -9.03
CA ARG A 268 -11.78 12.01 -9.73
C ARG A 268 -11.55 13.30 -8.98
N ILE A 269 -10.28 13.67 -8.86
CA ILE A 269 -9.85 14.96 -8.37
C ILE A 269 -9.08 15.67 -9.48
N GLY A 270 -9.52 16.87 -9.85
CA GLY A 270 -8.79 17.78 -10.71
C GLY A 270 -7.96 18.75 -9.87
N LEU A 271 -6.67 18.83 -10.18
CA LEU A 271 -5.71 19.70 -9.53
C LEU A 271 -5.12 20.67 -10.55
N THR A 272 -4.69 21.83 -10.09
CA THR A 272 -3.85 22.75 -10.85
C THR A 272 -2.61 23.11 -10.02
N LEU A 273 -1.54 23.56 -10.67
CA LEU A 273 -0.38 24.07 -9.94
C LEU A 273 -0.80 25.34 -9.19
N SER A 274 -0.47 25.42 -7.90
CA SER A 274 -0.58 26.69 -7.19
C SER A 274 0.37 27.67 -7.86
N SER A 275 -0.18 28.76 -8.39
CA SER A 275 0.64 29.87 -8.86
C SER A 275 1.34 30.46 -7.64
N GLU A 276 2.68 30.55 -7.65
CA GLU A 276 3.35 31.61 -6.90
C GLU A 276 2.60 32.88 -7.25
N ARG A 277 1.93 33.50 -6.25
CA ARG A 277 1.30 34.81 -6.44
C ARG A 277 2.32 35.65 -7.17
N LYS A 278 2.03 35.99 -8.43
CA LYS A 278 2.65 37.16 -9.03
C LYS A 278 2.25 38.29 -8.10
N GLU A 279 3.18 38.77 -7.30
CA GLU A 279 3.05 40.08 -6.68
C GLU A 279 2.73 41.03 -7.83
N GLU A 280 1.47 41.45 -7.89
CA GLU A 280 1.07 42.58 -8.71
C GLU A 280 1.82 43.78 -8.14
N THR A 281 2.99 44.05 -8.71
CA THR A 281 3.65 45.35 -8.55
C THR A 281 2.69 46.38 -9.14
N ARG A 282 2.00 47.10 -8.25
CA ARG A 282 1.27 48.33 -8.56
C ARG A 282 2.22 49.41 -9.04
#